data_AF-A0A3D3KW03-F1
#
_entry.id   AF-A0A3D3KW03-F1
#
_cell.length_a   1.000
_cell.length_b   1.000
_cell.length_c   1.000
_cell.angle_alpha   90.00
_cell.angle_beta   90.00
_cell.angle_gamma   90.00
#
_symmetry.space_group_name_H-M   'P 1'
#
loop_
_entity.id
_entity.type
_entity.pdbx_description
1 polymer ?
#
loop_
_entity_poly.entity_id
_entity_poly.type
_entity_poly.pdbx_seq_one_letter_code
_entity_poly.pdbx_strand_id
1 'polypeptide(L)'
;MPVVTMRQLLDSGVHFGHQTRRWNPKMKRFIFTERNGIYIIDLQQSLSYIDRAYEFVKATVAHGGTVLFVGTKKQAQESIAEQATRVGQPYVNQRWLG
;
A
#
# COMPACT_ATOMS: atom_id res chain seq x y z
N MET A 1 17.06 -7.14 3.64
CA MET A 1 16.60 -6.70 4.97
C MET A 1 15.15 -6.28 4.84
N PRO A 2 14.24 -6.68 5.75
CA PRO A 2 12.86 -6.22 5.69
C PRO A 2 12.85 -4.71 5.89
N VAL A 3 12.28 -3.98 4.92
CA VAL A 3 12.23 -2.52 4.93
C VAL A 3 11.34 -2.00 6.07
N VAL A 4 10.39 -2.82 6.52
CA VAL A 4 9.44 -2.55 7.61
C VAL A 4 9.21 -3.80 8.46
N THR A 5 8.96 -3.61 9.75
CA THR A 5 8.66 -4.70 10.70
C THR A 5 7.15 -4.86 10.91
N MET A 6 6.70 -6.06 11.30
CA MET A 6 5.30 -6.29 11.67
C MET A 6 4.80 -5.32 12.75
N ARG A 7 5.67 -5.00 13.72
CA ARG A 7 5.34 -4.06 14.80
C ARG A 7 5.04 -2.66 14.26
N GLN A 8 5.85 -2.15 13.34
CA GLN A 8 5.58 -0.84 12.71
C GLN A 8 4.25 -0.83 11.94
N LEU A 9 3.89 -1.94 11.28
CA LEU A 9 2.59 -2.06 10.58
C LEU A 9 1.40 -2.13 11.56
N LEU A 10 1.59 -2.75 12.72
CA LEU A 10 0.59 -2.76 13.79
C LEU A 10 0.42 -1.36 14.38
N ASP A 11 1.52 -0.71 14.78
CA ASP A 11 1.52 0.58 15.45
C ASP A 11 0.98 1.71 14.54
N SER A 12 1.18 1.60 13.22
CA SER A 12 0.63 2.54 12.23
C SER A 12 -0.84 2.28 11.85
N GLY A 13 -1.44 1.17 12.31
CA GLY A 13 -2.85 0.86 12.07
C GLY A 13 -3.19 0.45 10.64
N VAL A 14 -2.22 0.09 9.79
CA VAL A 14 -2.49 -0.27 8.38
C VAL A 14 -3.22 -1.60 8.20
N HIS A 15 -3.37 -2.38 9.28
CA HIS A 15 -4.12 -3.64 9.28
C HIS A 15 -5.64 -3.45 9.32
N PHE A 16 -6.14 -2.23 9.56
CA PHE A 16 -7.57 -1.96 9.55
C PHE A 16 -8.12 -1.84 8.12
N GLY A 17 -9.02 -2.75 7.77
CA GLY A 17 -9.77 -2.71 6.53
C GLY A 17 -11.04 -1.86 6.62
N HIS A 18 -12.00 -2.17 5.75
CA HIS A 18 -13.31 -1.53 5.75
C HIS A 18 -14.35 -2.31 6.57
N GLN A 19 -15.53 -1.69 6.71
CA GLN A 19 -16.72 -2.35 7.26
C GLN A 19 -17.06 -3.61 6.47
N THR A 20 -17.57 -4.64 7.14
CA THR A 20 -17.88 -5.96 6.55
C THR A 20 -18.88 -5.90 5.39
N ARG A 21 -19.75 -4.88 5.36
CA ARG A 21 -20.67 -4.62 4.23
C ARG A 21 -20.00 -4.02 2.98
N ARG A 22 -18.75 -3.53 3.08
CA ARG A 22 -17.98 -2.89 2.01
C ARG A 22 -16.70 -3.68 1.72
N TRP A 23 -16.86 -4.93 1.30
CA TRP A 23 -15.74 -5.81 0.99
C TRP A 23 -15.91 -6.47 -0.38
N ASN A 24 -14.79 -6.96 -0.93
CA ASN A 24 -14.76 -7.74 -2.16
C ASN A 24 -14.51 -9.22 -1.80
N PRO A 25 -15.35 -10.17 -2.23
CA PRO A 25 -15.18 -11.60 -1.94
C PRO A 25 -13.79 -12.17 -2.29
N LYS A 26 -13.12 -11.62 -3.31
CA LYS A 26 -11.76 -12.03 -3.69
C LYS A 26 -10.70 -11.70 -2.64
N MET A 27 -11.02 -10.83 -1.68
CA MET A 27 -10.13 -10.46 -0.57
C MET A 27 -10.16 -11.46 0.59
N LYS A 28 -11.06 -12.46 0.58
CA LYS A 28 -11.21 -13.43 1.68
C LYS A 28 -9.87 -14.04 2.13
N ARG A 29 -8.98 -14.35 1.18
CA ARG A 29 -7.66 -14.94 1.45
C ARG A 29 -6.68 -14.00 2.17
N PHE A 30 -6.88 -12.68 2.11
CA PHE A 30 -6.02 -11.67 2.74
C PHE A 30 -6.61 -11.12 4.05
N ILE A 31 -7.83 -11.53 4.41
CA ILE A 31 -8.50 -11.14 5.64
C ILE A 31 -8.09 -12.14 6.73
N PHE A 32 -7.54 -11.62 7.83
CA PHE A 32 -7.18 -12.42 8.99
C PHE A 32 -8.40 -12.74 9.85
N THR A 33 -9.17 -11.72 10.22
CA THR A 33 -10.39 -11.87 11.03
C THR A 33 -11.29 -10.64 10.90
N GLU A 34 -12.44 -10.67 11.56
CA GLU A 34 -13.32 -9.53 11.77
C GLU A 34 -13.32 -9.15 13.26
N ARG A 35 -13.28 -7.85 13.56
CA ARG A 35 -13.51 -7.35 14.92
C ARG A 35 -14.38 -6.10 14.86
N ASN A 36 -15.48 -6.09 15.61
CA ASN A 36 -16.41 -4.96 15.70
C ASN A 36 -16.90 -4.47 14.32
N GLY A 37 -17.19 -5.40 13.40
CA GLY A 37 -17.69 -5.06 12.06
C GLY A 37 -16.62 -4.54 11.09
N ILE A 38 -15.33 -4.54 11.45
CA ILE A 38 -14.20 -4.16 10.60
C ILE A 38 -13.36 -5.39 10.29
N TYR A 39 -13.02 -5.59 9.01
CA TYR A 39 -12.06 -6.63 8.62
C TYR A 39 -10.64 -6.23 8.99
N ILE A 40 -9.90 -7.16 9.58
CA ILE A 40 -8.46 -7.05 9.87
C ILE A 40 -7.69 -7.78 8.77
N ILE A 41 -6.72 -7.08 8.18
CA ILE A 41 -5.86 -7.59 7.10
C ILE A 41 -4.70 -8.39 7.69
N ASP A 42 -4.36 -9.50 7.06
CA ASP A 42 -3.22 -10.33 7.45
C ASP A 42 -1.88 -9.63 7.14
N LEU A 43 -1.19 -9.23 8.22
CA LEU A 43 0.11 -8.57 8.12
C LEU A 43 1.26 -9.53 7.77
N GLN A 44 1.14 -10.84 8.05
CA GLN A 44 2.18 -11.81 7.63
C GLN A 44 2.17 -11.92 6.11
N GLN A 45 0.98 -12.04 5.50
CA GLN A 45 0.85 -11.99 4.05
C GLN A 45 1.32 -10.65 3.50
N SER A 46 0.95 -9.53 4.13
CA SER A 46 1.38 -8.19 3.69
C SER A 46 2.90 -8.08 3.63
N LEU A 47 3.64 -8.58 4.62
CA LEU A 47 5.11 -8.59 4.60
C LEU A 47 5.66 -9.40 3.42
N SER A 48 5.13 -10.59 3.18
CA SER A 48 5.54 -11.44 2.03
C SER A 48 5.30 -10.74 0.68
N TYR A 49 4.18 -10.04 0.53
CA TYR A 49 3.87 -9.28 -0.68
C TYR A 49 4.68 -7.99 -0.81
N ILE A 50 5.03 -7.33 0.31
CA ILE A 50 5.94 -6.17 0.31
C ILE A 50 7.31 -6.58 -0.24
N ASP A 51 7.87 -7.70 0.21
CA ASP A 51 9.16 -8.18 -0.28
C ASP A 51 9.14 -8.42 -1.79
N ARG A 52 8.08 -9.07 -2.30
CA ARG A 52 7.91 -9.30 -3.74
C ARG A 52 7.75 -8.00 -4.54
N ALA A 53 6.93 -7.08 -4.04
CA ALA A 53 6.72 -5.77 -4.68
C ALA A 53 8.01 -4.94 -4.67
N TYR A 54 8.78 -5.00 -3.59
CA TYR A 54 10.05 -4.31 -3.47
C TYR A 54 11.07 -4.80 -4.50
N GLU A 55 11.23 -6.12 -4.64
CA GLU A 55 12.14 -6.69 -5.66
C GLU A 55 11.71 -6.32 -7.09
N PHE A 56 10.40 -6.33 -7.37
CA PHE A 56 9.89 -5.88 -8.66
C PHE A 56 10.22 -4.41 -8.94
N VAL A 57 9.90 -3.50 -8.00
CA VAL A 57 10.16 -2.06 -8.16
C VAL A 57 11.66 -1.80 -8.33
N LYS A 58 12.49 -2.45 -7.51
CA LYS A 58 13.95 -2.35 -7.60
C LYS A 58 14.44 -2.79 -8.98
N ALA A 59 13.96 -3.93 -9.48
CA ALA A 59 14.30 -4.41 -10.82
C ALA A 59 13.85 -3.41 -11.89
N THR A 60 12.60 -2.94 -11.86
CA THR A 60 12.08 -1.98 -12.85
C THR A 60 12.93 -0.71 -12.92
N VAL A 61 13.23 -0.10 -11.77
CA VAL A 61 14.02 1.14 -11.72
C VAL A 61 15.48 0.89 -12.12
N ALA A 62 16.07 -0.24 -11.74
CA ALA A 62 17.43 -0.61 -12.16
C ALA A 62 17.58 -0.78 -13.68
N HIS A 63 16.51 -1.15 -14.38
CA HIS A 63 16.47 -1.23 -15.85
C HIS A 63 16.08 0.11 -16.51
N GLY A 64 16.07 1.22 -15.77
CA GLY A 64 15.71 2.55 -16.28
C GLY A 64 14.20 2.78 -16.45
N GLY A 65 13.38 1.92 -15.85
CA GLY A 65 11.92 2.06 -15.87
C GLY A 65 11.41 3.15 -14.93
N THR A 66 10.28 3.74 -15.32
CA THR A 66 9.58 4.78 -14.54
C THR A 66 8.43 4.19 -13.74
N VAL A 67 8.26 4.63 -12.49
CA VAL A 67 7.16 4.22 -11.60
C VAL A 67 6.28 5.42 -11.33
N LEU A 68 5.03 5.36 -11.78
CA LEU A 68 4.06 6.43 -11.55
C LEU A 68 3.37 6.28 -10.19
N PHE A 69 3.52 7.28 -9.33
CA PHE A 69 2.83 7.31 -8.04
C PHE A 69 1.44 7.93 -8.19
N VAL A 70 0.39 7.30 -7.66
CA VAL A 70 -0.98 7.81 -7.78
C VAL A 70 -1.69 7.79 -6.43
N GLY A 71 -2.21 8.95 -6.01
CA GLY A 71 -2.96 9.07 -4.76
C GLY A 71 -3.84 10.30 -4.71
N THR A 72 -5.12 10.14 -5.03
CA THR A 72 -6.10 11.24 -5.16
C THR A 72 -6.92 11.48 -3.89
N LYS A 73 -6.87 10.56 -2.91
CA LYS A 73 -7.53 10.75 -1.61
C LYS A 73 -6.80 11.83 -0.83
N LYS A 74 -7.53 12.73 -0.15
CA LYS A 74 -6.97 13.80 0.68
C LYS A 74 -5.84 13.33 1.61
N GLN A 75 -6.00 12.17 2.24
CA GLN A 75 -5.03 11.58 3.17
C GLN A 75 -3.73 11.10 2.50
N ALA A 76 -3.71 10.93 1.18
CA ALA A 76 -2.56 10.44 0.43
C ALA A 76 -1.87 11.52 -0.41
N GLN A 77 -2.50 12.68 -0.65
CA GLN A 77 -2.03 13.64 -1.64
C GLN A 77 -0.64 14.20 -1.31
N GLU A 78 -0.43 14.58 -0.05
CA GLU A 78 0.83 15.16 0.43
C GLU A 78 1.95 14.11 0.43
N SER A 79 1.72 12.96 1.08
CA SER A 79 2.72 11.90 1.17
C SER A 79 3.16 11.38 -0.20
N ILE A 80 2.25 11.27 -1.16
CA ILE A 80 2.59 10.84 -2.52
C ILE A 80 3.43 11.88 -3.24
N ALA A 81 3.05 13.16 -3.19
CA ALA A 81 3.80 14.22 -3.86
C ALA A 81 5.20 14.39 -3.27
N GLU A 82 5.31 14.40 -1.94
CA GLU A 82 6.56 14.57 -1.23
C GLU A 82 7.54 13.42 -1.55
N GLN A 83 7.11 12.17 -1.38
CA GLN A 83 8.00 11.02 -1.56
C GLN A 83 8.36 10.81 -3.04
N ALA A 84 7.42 11.00 -3.97
CA ALA A 84 7.70 10.89 -5.40
C ALA A 84 8.68 11.97 -5.88
N THR A 85 8.52 13.21 -5.41
CA THR A 85 9.46 14.32 -5.71
C THR A 85 10.85 14.00 -5.16
N ARG A 86 10.94 13.50 -3.92
CA ARG A 86 12.21 13.14 -3.29
C ARG A 86 12.98 12.06 -4.06
N VAL A 87 12.27 11.10 -4.67
CA VAL A 87 12.89 10.01 -5.44
C VAL A 87 12.93 10.28 -6.95
N GLY A 88 12.51 11.47 -7.41
CA GLY A 88 12.56 11.87 -8.82
C GLY A 88 11.63 11.09 -9.75
N GLN A 89 10.51 10.55 -9.24
CA GLN A 89 9.53 9.80 -10.03
C GLN A 89 8.26 10.63 -10.28
N PRO A 90 7.54 10.42 -11.40
CA PRO A 90 6.31 11.15 -11.68
C PRO A 90 5.19 10.75 -10.72
N TYR A 91 4.25 11.68 -10.49
CA TYR A 91 3.10 11.43 -9.64
C TYR A 91 1.82 12.15 -10.09
N VAL A 92 0.67 11.59 -9.69
CA VAL A 92 -0.66 12.20 -9.79
C VAL A 92 -1.31 12.18 -8.41
N ASN A 93 -1.38 13.33 -7.76
CA ASN A 93 -2.00 13.46 -6.43
C ASN A 93 -3.32 14.24 -6.42
N GLN A 94 -3.74 14.83 -7.53
CA GLN A 94 -5.00 15.57 -7.65
C GLN A 94 -6.11 14.69 -8.23
N ARG A 95 -6.34 14.78 -9.54
CA ARG A 95 -7.35 14.01 -10.26
C ARG A 95 -6.68 13.22 -11.37
N TRP A 96 -7.02 11.93 -11.47
CA TRP A 96 -6.67 11.13 -12.63
C TRP A 96 -7.67 11.44 -13.75
N LEU A 97 -7.18 11.97 -14.88
CA LEU A 97 -8.00 12.23 -16.05
C LEU A 97 -8.12 10.94 -16.87
N GLY A 98 -9.33 10.63 -17.32
CA GLY A 98 -9.66 9.45 -18.11
C GLY A 98 -9.75 9.78 -19.59
#